data_AF-A0A7V8WVA6-F1
#
_entry.id   AF-A0A7V8WVA6-F1
#
_cell.length_a   1.000
_cell.length_b   1.000
_cell.length_c   1.000
_cell.angle_alpha   90.00
_cell.angle_beta   90.00
_cell.angle_gamma   90.00
#
_symmetry.space_group_name_H-M   'P 1'
#
loop_
_entity.id
_entity.type
_entity.pdbx_description
1 polymer ?
#
loop_
_entity_poly.entity_id
_entity_poly.type
_entity_poly.pdbx_seq_one_letter_code
_entity_poly.pdbx_strand_id
1 'polypeptide(L)'
;MAFGKKKAAVAPKEEAKPQKKEELKDEKGKPLMHVKVYAPFKNYFDEPAYSISAENHTGPFDILPRHHNFMTLMSACEMKIVAPTGDKTIRITRAVMHVKADQVVVFLDV
;
A
#
# COMPACT_ATOMS: atom_id res chain seq x y z
N MET A 1 -33.88 34.91 13.31
CA MET A 1 -33.96 33.52 13.81
C MET A 1 -33.92 32.62 12.58
N ALA A 2 -32.75 32.28 12.00
CA ALA A 2 -31.70 31.35 12.44
C ALA A 2 -32.10 29.86 12.43
N PHE A 3 -31.29 29.05 11.74
CA PHE A 3 -31.23 27.57 11.63
C PHE A 3 -32.25 26.90 10.69
N GLY A 4 -31.87 26.09 9.69
CA GLY A 4 -30.55 25.62 9.30
C GLY A 4 -30.64 24.80 8.00
N LYS A 5 -29.79 25.13 7.03
CA LYS A 5 -29.43 24.24 5.92
C LYS A 5 -28.62 23.07 6.49
N LYS A 6 -28.97 21.83 6.15
CA LYS A 6 -27.98 20.76 5.97
C LYS A 6 -28.35 19.93 4.74
N LYS A 7 -27.74 20.31 3.61
CA LYS A 7 -27.44 19.38 2.53
C LYS A 7 -26.43 18.38 3.08
N ALA A 8 -26.79 17.11 3.18
CA ALA A 8 -25.80 16.05 3.27
C ALA A 8 -25.24 15.87 1.84
N ALA A 9 -24.13 16.54 1.58
CA ALA A 9 -23.34 16.33 0.38
C ALA A 9 -22.83 14.89 0.41
N VAL A 10 -23.27 14.12 -0.57
CA VAL A 10 -22.74 12.80 -0.90
C VAL A 10 -21.26 13.01 -1.22
N ALA A 11 -20.39 12.50 -0.36
CA ALA A 11 -18.94 12.50 -0.58
C ALA A 11 -18.67 11.78 -1.91
N PRO A 12 -17.93 12.38 -2.84
CA PRO A 12 -17.60 11.72 -4.09
C PRO A 12 -16.72 10.52 -3.79
N LYS A 13 -17.20 9.34 -4.22
CA LYS A 13 -16.38 8.14 -4.36
C LYS A 13 -15.22 8.49 -5.29
N GLU A 14 -14.01 8.37 -4.77
CA GLU A 14 -12.80 8.46 -5.56
C GLU A 14 -12.77 7.26 -6.50
N GLU A 15 -13.27 7.49 -7.71
CA GLU A 15 -13.20 6.55 -8.82
C GLU A 15 -11.71 6.31 -9.13
N ALA A 16 -11.24 5.09 -8.82
CA ALA A 16 -9.95 4.61 -9.25
C ALA A 16 -9.91 4.61 -10.79
N LYS A 17 -9.33 5.68 -11.34
CA LYS A 17 -9.08 5.82 -12.78
C LYS A 17 -8.20 4.65 -13.24
N PRO A 18 -8.52 4.00 -14.37
CA PRO A 18 -7.66 2.98 -14.95
C PRO A 18 -6.47 3.68 -15.59
N GLN A 19 -5.37 3.80 -14.84
CA GLN A 19 -4.13 4.36 -15.36
C GLN A 19 -3.35 3.27 -16.11
N LYS A 20 -3.12 3.57 -17.39
CA LYS A 20 -2.28 2.85 -18.33
C LYS A 20 -0.92 2.56 -17.66
N LYS A 21 -0.61 1.27 -17.53
CA LYS A 21 0.47 0.74 -16.70
C LYS A 21 1.83 0.97 -17.37
N GLU A 22 2.45 2.11 -17.10
CA GLU A 22 3.87 2.30 -17.37
C GLU A 22 4.64 1.41 -16.39
N GLU A 23 5.53 0.55 -16.91
CA GLU A 23 6.38 -0.27 -16.07
C GLU A 23 7.33 0.67 -15.31
N LEU A 24 7.08 0.86 -14.02
CA LEU A 24 7.98 1.61 -13.15
C LEU A 24 9.33 0.89 -13.16
N LYS A 25 10.36 1.59 -13.65
CA LYS A 25 11.73 1.12 -13.69
C LYS A 25 12.63 2.26 -13.22
N ASP A 26 13.64 1.94 -12.43
CA ASP A 26 14.69 2.90 -12.08
C ASP A 26 15.59 3.22 -13.28
N GLU A 27 16.44 4.23 -13.12
CA GLU A 27 17.53 4.58 -14.06
C GLU A 27 18.47 3.40 -14.39
N LYS A 28 18.50 2.37 -13.53
CA LYS A 28 19.25 1.12 -13.73
C LYS A 28 18.46 0.00 -14.40
N GLY A 29 17.22 0.26 -14.84
CA GLY A 29 16.34 -0.70 -15.50
C GLY A 29 15.75 -1.78 -14.58
N LYS A 30 15.92 -1.65 -13.25
CA LYS A 30 15.32 -2.57 -12.29
C LYS A 30 13.81 -2.34 -12.20
N PRO A 31 12.99 -3.40 -12.20
CA PRO A 31 11.55 -3.26 -12.06
C PRO A 31 11.19 -2.76 -10.65
N LEU A 32 10.14 -1.94 -10.59
CA LEU A 32 9.58 -1.38 -9.36
C LEU A 32 8.10 -1.72 -9.26
N MET A 33 7.61 -1.69 -8.04
CA MET A 33 6.18 -1.69 -7.72
C MET A 33 5.85 -0.46 -6.89
N HIS A 34 4.64 0.05 -7.01
CA HIS A 34 4.20 1.15 -6.17
C HIS A 34 3.68 0.61 -4.85
N VAL A 35 4.20 1.10 -3.73
CA VAL A 35 3.81 0.65 -2.39
C VAL A 35 3.19 1.81 -1.64
N LYS A 36 1.96 1.61 -1.19
CA LYS A 36 1.22 2.54 -0.35
C LYS A 36 0.90 1.90 0.98
N VAL A 37 1.44 2.49 2.05
CA VAL A 37 1.19 2.10 3.44
C VAL A 37 0.50 3.24 4.15
N TYR A 38 -0.72 3.00 4.62
CA TYR A 38 -1.51 4.02 5.31
C TYR A 38 -2.36 3.43 6.44
N ALA A 39 -2.68 4.30 7.39
CA ALA A 39 -3.66 4.09 8.45
C ALA A 39 -4.79 5.13 8.26
N PRO A 40 -5.91 5.03 8.99
CA PRO A 40 -7.06 5.92 8.81
C PRO A 40 -6.74 7.43 8.82
N PHE A 41 -5.72 7.85 9.57
CA PHE A 41 -5.36 9.26 9.77
C PHE A 41 -3.95 9.62 9.30
N LYS A 42 -3.17 8.66 8.75
CA LYS A 42 -1.76 8.90 8.42
C LYS A 42 -1.27 7.99 7.29
N ASN A 43 -0.61 8.58 6.30
CA ASN A 43 0.17 7.85 5.31
C ASN A 43 1.61 7.69 5.81
N TYR A 44 2.11 6.46 5.80
CA TYR A 44 3.46 6.12 6.27
C TYR A 44 4.44 5.97 5.12
N PHE A 45 3.97 5.52 3.95
CA PHE A 45 4.77 5.32 2.75
C PHE A 45 3.87 5.39 1.52
N ASP A 46 4.31 6.04 0.45
CA ASP A 46 3.55 6.17 -0.80
C ASP A 46 4.51 6.40 -1.97
N GLU A 47 5.41 5.44 -2.21
CA GLU A 47 6.53 5.57 -3.14
C GLU A 47 6.80 4.24 -3.89
N PRO A 48 7.55 4.27 -5.00
CA PRO A 48 8.05 3.05 -5.65
C PRO A 48 9.01 2.27 -4.74
N ALA A 49 8.93 0.95 -4.78
CA ALA A 49 9.79 0.04 -4.03
C ALA A 49 10.20 -1.18 -4.86
N TYR A 50 11.31 -1.79 -4.46
CA TYR A 50 11.83 -3.04 -5.00
C TYR A 50 11.22 -4.27 -4.36
N SER A 51 10.94 -4.22 -3.07
CA SER A 51 10.35 -5.35 -2.35
C SER A 51 9.65 -4.90 -1.07
N ILE A 52 8.73 -5.72 -0.61
CA ILE A 52 8.13 -5.62 0.71
C ILE A 52 8.11 -7.00 1.35
N SER A 53 8.63 -7.07 2.57
CA SER A 53 8.78 -8.29 3.35
C SER A 53 7.98 -8.14 4.64
N ALA A 54 7.19 -9.16 4.97
CA ALA A 54 6.38 -9.17 6.19
C ALA A 54 5.91 -10.59 6.54
N GLU A 55 5.10 -10.71 7.59
CA GLU A 55 4.62 -11.99 8.10
C GLU A 55 3.09 -12.04 8.15
N ASN A 56 2.54 -13.18 7.76
CA ASN A 56 1.12 -13.51 7.94
C ASN A 56 0.99 -14.73 8.87
N HIS A 57 -0.23 -15.28 8.99
CA HIS A 57 -0.46 -16.45 9.85
C HIS A 57 0.21 -17.74 9.34
N THR A 58 0.49 -17.83 8.03
CA THR A 58 1.19 -18.97 7.43
C THR A 58 2.70 -18.89 7.62
N GLY A 59 3.25 -17.67 7.62
CA GLY A 59 4.68 -17.42 7.82
C GLY A 59 5.17 -16.13 7.14
N PRO A 60 6.50 -15.98 6.99
CA PRO A 60 7.09 -14.87 6.28
C PRO A 60 6.79 -14.93 4.78
N PHE A 61 6.61 -13.76 4.17
CA PHE A 61 6.41 -13.61 2.74
C PHE A 61 7.17 -12.39 2.20
N ASP A 62 7.52 -12.46 0.93
CA ASP A 62 8.16 -11.39 0.17
C ASP A 62 7.34 -11.10 -1.09
N ILE A 63 7.01 -9.84 -1.32
CA ILE A 63 6.40 -9.39 -2.57
C ILE A 63 7.44 -8.62 -3.37
N LEU A 64 7.55 -9.02 -4.64
CA LEU A 64 8.42 -8.43 -5.63
C LEU A 64 7.59 -7.84 -6.78
N PRO A 65 8.16 -6.96 -7.62
CA PRO A 65 7.53 -6.53 -8.85
C PRO A 65 7.07 -7.72 -9.70
N ARG A 66 5.92 -7.55 -10.35
CA ARG A 66 5.21 -8.55 -11.17
C ARG A 66 4.64 -9.73 -10.39
N HIS A 67 4.48 -9.60 -9.08
CA HIS A 67 3.79 -10.61 -8.29
C HIS A 67 2.32 -10.75 -8.70
N HIS A 68 1.79 -11.98 -8.65
CA HIS A 68 0.38 -12.25 -8.89
C HIS A 68 -0.53 -11.55 -7.88
N ASN A 69 -1.82 -11.45 -8.21
CA ASN A 69 -2.81 -10.87 -7.31
C ASN A 69 -2.80 -11.64 -5.97
N PHE A 70 -2.61 -10.91 -4.88
CA PHE A 70 -2.42 -11.48 -3.55
C PHE A 70 -3.10 -10.60 -2.51
N MET A 71 -3.86 -11.21 -1.59
CA MET A 71 -4.47 -10.51 -0.47
C MET A 71 -4.26 -11.34 0.79
N THR A 72 -3.81 -10.70 1.86
CA THR A 72 -3.54 -11.38 3.13
C THR A 72 -3.80 -10.46 4.32
N LEU A 73 -4.13 -11.07 5.45
CA LEU A 73 -4.01 -10.45 6.76
C LEU A 73 -2.57 -10.63 7.24
N MET A 74 -1.98 -9.56 7.74
CA MET A 74 -0.62 -9.55 8.29
C MET A 74 -0.70 -9.63 9.81
N SER A 75 0.21 -10.42 10.38
CA SER A 75 0.39 -10.54 11.83
C SER A 75 1.29 -9.42 12.34
N ALA A 76 1.42 -9.29 13.66
CA ALA A 76 2.33 -8.32 14.27
C ALA A 76 3.78 -8.66 13.89
N CYS A 77 4.43 -7.79 13.11
CA CYS A 77 5.80 -8.00 12.64
C CYS A 77 6.51 -6.66 12.35
N GLU A 78 7.81 -6.74 12.04
CA GLU A 78 8.56 -5.62 11.46
C GLU A 78 8.52 -5.73 9.94
N MET A 79 7.62 -4.97 9.32
CA MET A 79 7.51 -4.91 7.86
C MET A 79 8.69 -4.12 7.29
N LYS A 80 9.41 -4.73 6.35
CA LYS A 80 10.55 -4.11 5.67
C LYS A 80 10.18 -3.75 4.23
N ILE A 81 10.44 -2.51 3.84
CA ILE A 81 10.27 -1.99 2.49
C ILE A 81 11.64 -1.61 1.97
N VAL A 82 12.04 -2.17 0.84
CA VAL A 82 13.31 -1.82 0.18
C VAL A 82 12.95 -0.92 -1.00
N ALA A 83 13.34 0.36 -0.94
CA ALA A 83 13.00 1.34 -1.97
C ALA A 83 14.26 2.04 -2.52
N PRO A 84 14.19 2.65 -3.72
CA PRO A 84 15.29 3.44 -4.26
C PRO A 84 15.68 4.62 -3.36
N THR A 85 14.71 5.19 -2.64
CA THR A 85 14.88 6.30 -1.70
C THR A 85 15.49 5.86 -0.37
N GLY A 86 15.51 4.55 -0.09
CA GLY A 86 16.09 3.96 1.11
C GLY A 86 15.22 2.83 1.69
N ASP A 87 15.86 1.98 2.51
CA ASP A 87 15.16 0.94 3.26
C ASP A 87 14.32 1.56 4.38
N LYS A 88 13.07 1.12 4.51
CA LYS A 88 12.15 1.56 5.57
C LYS A 88 11.62 0.37 6.32
N THR A 89 11.76 0.39 7.65
CA THR A 89 11.17 -0.61 8.54
C THR A 89 10.02 0.02 9.32
N ILE A 90 8.85 -0.61 9.27
CA ILE A 90 7.65 -0.15 9.97
C ILE A 90 7.17 -1.32 10.83
N ARG A 91 7.10 -1.09 12.14
CA ARG A 91 6.51 -2.06 13.07
C ARG A 91 5.00 -1.95 13.02
N ILE A 92 4.34 -3.09 12.79
CA ILE A 92 2.88 -3.17 12.67
C ILE A 92 2.33 -4.18 13.68
N THR A 93 1.08 -3.99 14.10
CA THR A 93 0.35 -4.89 15.01
C THR A 93 -0.61 -5.79 14.23
N ARG A 94 -1.31 -5.20 13.26
CA ARG A 94 -2.20 -5.86 12.31
C ARG A 94 -2.31 -5.01 11.04
N ALA A 95 -2.46 -5.66 9.90
CA ALA A 95 -2.71 -4.98 8.64
C ALA A 95 -3.43 -5.89 7.64
N VAL A 96 -4.07 -5.29 6.64
CA VAL A 96 -4.51 -5.96 5.42
C VAL A 96 -3.60 -5.50 4.30
N MET A 97 -3.04 -6.45 3.55
CA MET A 97 -2.28 -6.16 2.34
C MET A 97 -3.01 -6.69 1.11
N HIS A 98 -3.02 -5.89 0.06
CA HIS A 98 -3.51 -6.27 -1.26
C HIS A 98 -2.50 -5.87 -2.34
N VAL A 99 -2.14 -6.83 -3.19
CA VAL A 99 -1.23 -6.68 -4.30
C VAL A 99 -2.02 -6.89 -5.58
N LYS A 100 -2.06 -5.90 -6.46
CA LYS A 100 -2.70 -6.02 -7.76
C LYS A 100 -1.96 -5.20 -8.79
N ALA A 101 -1.49 -5.86 -9.85
CA ALA A 101 -0.86 -5.20 -10.99
C ALA A 101 0.26 -4.21 -10.57
N ASP A 102 1.25 -4.68 -9.81
CA ASP A 102 2.39 -3.88 -9.32
C ASP A 102 2.02 -2.71 -8.40
N GLN A 103 0.79 -2.73 -7.86
CA GLN A 103 0.34 -1.84 -6.80
C GLN A 103 0.18 -2.68 -5.54
N VAL A 104 0.94 -2.34 -4.50
CA VAL A 104 0.81 -2.91 -3.18
C VAL A 104 0.19 -1.87 -2.26
N VAL A 105 -0.93 -2.24 -1.67
CA VAL A 105 -1.67 -1.40 -0.73
C VAL A 105 -1.71 -2.11 0.61
N VAL A 106 -1.17 -1.46 1.63
CA VAL A 106 -1.17 -1.93 3.02
C VAL A 106 -1.98 -0.97 3.87
N PHE A 107 -3.02 -1.49 4.49
CA PHE A 107 -3.86 -0.74 5.42
C PHE A 107 -3.64 -1.22 6.85
N LEU A 108 -3.14 -0.33 7.69
CA LEU A 108 -2.71 -0.61 9.06
C LEU A 108 -3.85 -0.47 10.08
N ASP A 109 -3.72 -1.16 11.20
CA ASP A 109 -4.61 -1.09 12.38
C ASP A 109 -6.07 -1.47 12.10
N VAL A 110 -6.27 -2.41 11.19
CA VAL A 110 -7.57 -3.04 10.89
C VAL A 110 -7.84 -4.25 11.73
#